data_AF-A0A0C3AG20-F1
#
_entry.id   AF-A0A0C3AG20-F1
#
_cell.length_a   1.000
_cell.length_b   1.000
_cell.length_c   1.000
_cell.angle_alpha   90.00
_cell.angle_beta   90.00
_cell.angle_gamma   90.00
#
_symmetry.space_group_name_H-M   'P 1'
#
loop_
_entity.id
_entity.type
_entity.pdbx_description
1 polymer ?
#
loop_
_entity_poly.entity_id
_entity_poly.type
_entity_poly.pdbx_seq_one_letter_code
_entity_poly.pdbx_strand_id
1 'polypeptide(L)'
;LIQLINFKSAPNVLVSEINSRNIKISKTLKFLQNGETVVLDVRGLIYCGDFHFASCIIGADGIVWYHDGITTGSTCENEGDFD
;
A
#
# COMPACT_ATOMS: atom_id res chain seq x y z
N LEU A 1 24.06 -1.83 7.55
CA LEU A 1 24.47 -0.88 6.48
C LEU A 1 23.20 -0.34 5.85
N ILE A 2 23.06 0.98 5.67
CA ILE A 2 21.94 1.54 4.91
C ILE A 2 22.38 1.58 3.45
N GLN A 3 21.63 0.93 2.55
CA GLN A 3 21.84 1.02 1.12
C GLN A 3 20.98 2.15 0.56
N LEU A 4 21.60 3.12 -0.11
CA LEU A 4 20.88 4.18 -0.79
C LEU A 4 20.39 3.66 -2.14
N ILE A 5 19.08 3.75 -2.38
CA ILE A 5 18.45 3.40 -3.66
C ILE A 5 18.15 4.70 -4.40
N ASN A 6 18.57 4.79 -5.66
CA ASN A 6 18.29 5.93 -6.53
C ASN A 6 17.52 5.46 -7.77
N PHE A 7 16.37 6.07 -8.03
CA PHE A 7 15.61 5.84 -9.25
C PHE A 7 15.99 6.88 -10.30
N LYS A 8 16.19 6.43 -11.55
CA LYS A 8 16.45 7.33 -12.69
C LYS A 8 15.25 8.23 -13.01
N SER A 9 14.04 7.73 -12.79
CA SER A 9 12.75 8.40 -13.00
C SER A 9 11.76 7.97 -11.92
N ALA A 10 10.65 8.69 -11.77
CA ALA A 10 9.65 8.37 -10.77
C ALA A 10 8.99 7.04 -11.15
N PRO A 11 8.90 6.05 -10.25
CA PRO A 11 8.07 4.90 -10.53
C PRO A 11 6.58 5.30 -10.46
N ASN A 12 5.77 4.78 -11.38
CA ASN A 12 4.32 4.91 -11.31
C ASN A 12 3.72 4.06 -10.18
N VAL A 13 4.40 2.97 -9.81
CA VAL A 13 4.02 2.06 -8.73
C VAL A 13 5.27 1.65 -7.98
N LEU A 14 5.24 1.77 -6.65
CA LEU A 14 6.28 1.28 -5.76
C LEU A 14 5.69 0.20 -4.86
N VAL A 15 6.37 -0.94 -4.78
CA VAL A 15 6.01 -2.05 -3.88
C VAL A 15 7.14 -2.22 -2.87
N SER A 16 6.77 -2.26 -1.59
CA SER A 16 7.72 -2.39 -0.48
C SER A 16 7.22 -3.43 0.51
N GLU A 17 8.11 -4.32 0.91
CA GLU A 17 7.88 -5.26 2.01
C GLU A 17 8.25 -4.60 3.33
N ILE A 18 7.40 -4.73 4.35
CA ILE A 18 7.66 -4.21 5.70
C ILE A 18 7.59 -5.36 6.70
N ASN A 19 8.75 -5.80 7.17
CA ASN A 19 8.88 -6.86 8.17
C ASN A 19 8.78 -6.31 9.59
N SER A 20 7.66 -5.67 9.91
CA SER A 20 7.38 -5.09 11.24
C SER A 20 5.90 -5.25 11.62
N ARG A 21 5.61 -5.14 12.92
CA ARG A 21 4.25 -5.25 13.48
C ARG A 21 3.78 -3.90 14.01
N ASN A 22 2.46 -3.71 14.13
CA ASN A 22 1.84 -2.50 14.68
C ASN A 22 2.30 -1.21 13.99
N ILE A 23 2.42 -1.23 12.68
CA ILE A 23 2.84 -0.09 11.88
C ILE A 23 1.66 0.86 11.61
N LYS A 24 1.96 2.16 11.53
CA LYS A 24 1.05 3.15 10.94
C LYS A 24 1.60 3.51 9.57
N ILE A 25 0.79 3.33 8.54
CA ILE A 25 1.15 3.66 7.16
C ILE A 25 0.60 5.05 6.84
N SER A 26 1.44 5.92 6.28
CA SER A 26 0.98 7.20 5.75
C SER A 26 0.26 6.99 4.42
N LYS A 27 -0.82 7.75 4.17
CA LYS A 27 -1.59 7.65 2.92
C LYS A 27 -0.81 7.99 1.66
N THR A 28 0.29 8.72 1.82
CA THR A 28 1.13 9.17 0.71
C THR A 28 2.60 8.94 1.03
N LEU A 29 3.37 8.61 0.00
CA LEU A 29 4.83 8.69 0.00
C LEU A 29 5.23 9.90 -0.84
N LYS A 30 6.01 10.80 -0.25
CA LYS A 30 6.49 12.02 -0.91
C LYS A 30 8.01 12.00 -1.00
N PHE A 31 8.54 12.26 -2.19
CA PHE A 31 9.98 12.36 -2.41
C PHE A 31 10.30 13.37 -3.50
N LEU A 32 11.54 13.86 -3.50
CA LEU A 32 12.04 14.79 -4.51
C LEU A 32 12.70 14.03 -5.66
N GLN A 33 12.44 14.47 -6.87
CA GLN A 33 13.12 13.99 -8.07
C GLN A 33 13.31 15.13 -9.06
N ASN A 34 14.57 15.34 -9.48
CA ASN A 34 14.94 16.40 -10.43
C ASN A 34 14.42 17.81 -10.03
N GLY A 35 14.29 18.07 -8.72
CA GLY A 35 13.77 19.33 -8.19
C GLY A 35 12.24 19.39 -8.05
N GLU A 36 11.52 18.38 -8.53
CA GLU A 36 10.05 18.27 -8.41
C GLU A 36 9.65 17.35 -7.27
N THR A 37 8.51 17.64 -6.64
CA THR A 37 7.92 16.76 -5.62
C THR A 37 7.05 15.72 -6.30
N VAL A 38 7.41 14.46 -6.13
CA VAL A 38 6.62 13.31 -6.54
C VAL A 38 5.81 12.83 -5.34
N VAL A 39 4.52 12.58 -5.57
CA VAL A 39 3.59 12.04 -4.57
C VAL A 39 3.02 10.74 -5.10
N LEU A 40 3.16 9.67 -4.32
CA LEU A 40 2.51 8.39 -4.58
C LEU A 40 1.48 8.14 -3.49
N ASP A 41 0.24 7.88 -3.88
CA ASP A 41 -0.81 7.44 -2.96
C ASP A 41 -0.67 5.95 -2.68
N VAL A 42 -0.98 5.53 -1.46
CA VAL A 42 -1.13 4.10 -1.14
C VAL A 42 -2.37 3.58 -1.84
N ARG A 43 -2.20 2.53 -2.66
CA ARG A 43 -3.28 1.91 -3.44
C ARG A 43 -3.60 0.48 -3.03
N GLY A 44 -2.78 -0.12 -2.19
CA GLY A 44 -3.07 -1.44 -1.65
C GLY A 44 -2.14 -1.81 -0.51
N LEU A 45 -2.63 -2.69 0.34
CA LEU A 45 -1.92 -3.25 1.49
C LEU A 45 -2.15 -4.75 1.48
N ILE A 46 -1.10 -5.51 1.75
CA ILE A 46 -1.17 -6.96 1.93
C ILE A 46 -0.65 -7.25 3.33
N TYR A 47 -1.49 -7.85 4.15
CA TYR A 47 -1.19 -8.20 5.53
C TYR A 47 -0.95 -9.70 5.62
N CYS A 48 0.09 -10.09 6.35
CA CYS A 48 0.33 -11.48 6.73
C CYS A 48 0.02 -11.63 8.21
N GLY A 49 -0.93 -12.51 8.53
CA GLY A 49 -1.29 -12.88 9.90
C GLY A 49 -1.40 -14.41 10.00
N ASP A 50 -0.72 -15.00 10.99
CA ASP A 50 -0.68 -16.44 11.22
C ASP A 50 -0.29 -17.25 9.96
N PHE A 51 -1.27 -17.87 9.30
CA PHE A 51 -1.09 -18.71 8.10
C PHE A 51 -1.85 -18.17 6.89
N HIS A 52 -2.21 -16.88 6.91
CA HIS A 52 -3.14 -16.30 5.95
C HIS A 52 -2.75 -14.88 5.54
N PHE A 53 -2.92 -14.59 4.24
CA PHE A 53 -2.78 -13.24 3.72
C PHE A 53 -4.15 -12.64 3.47
N ALA A 54 -4.34 -11.42 3.94
CA ALA A 54 -5.48 -10.58 3.57
C ALA A 54 -4.98 -9.32 2.87
N SER A 55 -5.86 -8.67 2.11
CA SER A 55 -5.52 -7.48 1.35
C SER A 55 -6.59 -6.41 1.47
N CYS A 56 -6.14 -5.16 1.42
CA CYS A 56 -6.99 -3.98 1.28
C CYS A 56 -6.60 -3.29 -0.02
N ILE A 57 -7.55 -3.06 -0.91
CA ILE A 57 -7.38 -2.34 -2.17
C ILE A 57 -8.02 -0.97 -2.00
N ILE A 58 -7.29 0.10 -2.33
CA ILE A 58 -7.78 1.48 -2.17
C ILE A 58 -8.10 2.04 -3.56
N GLY A 59 -9.39 2.22 -3.82
CA GLY A 59 -9.90 2.78 -5.07
C GLY A 59 -9.43 4.21 -5.31
N ALA A 60 -9.57 4.68 -6.55
CA ALA A 60 -9.25 6.07 -6.93
C ALA A 60 -10.05 7.10 -6.11
N ASP A 61 -11.23 6.71 -5.66
CA ASP A 61 -12.16 7.43 -4.80
C ASP A 61 -11.78 7.41 -3.31
N GLY A 62 -10.75 6.64 -2.92
CA GLY A 62 -10.34 6.48 -1.53
C GLY A 62 -11.07 5.37 -0.77
N ILE A 63 -12.00 4.65 -1.42
CA ILE A 63 -12.75 3.55 -0.82
C ILE A 63 -11.84 2.32 -0.68
N VAL A 64 -11.88 1.72 0.50
CA VAL A 64 -11.18 0.48 0.84
C VAL A 64 -12.04 -0.73 0.53
N TRP A 65 -11.45 -1.68 -0.18
CA TRP A 65 -12.02 -2.98 -0.51
C TRP A 65 -11.17 -4.08 0.11
N TYR A 66 -11.70 -4.74 1.14
CA TYR A 66 -11.05 -5.83 1.85
C TYR A 66 -11.27 -7.17 1.12
N HIS A 67 -10.23 -8.00 1.09
CA HIS A 67 -10.28 -9.33 0.50
C HIS A 67 -9.33 -10.30 1.23
N ASP A 68 -9.91 -11.38 1.76
CA ASP A 68 -9.22 -12.47 2.43
C ASP A 68 -9.34 -13.81 1.67
N GLY A 69 -10.16 -13.93 0.64
CA GLY A 69 -10.40 -15.17 -0.09
C GLY A 69 -11.03 -16.33 0.69
N ILE A 70 -11.06 -16.31 2.04
CA ILE A 70 -11.71 -17.31 2.89
C ILE A 70 -13.17 -16.90 3.13
N THR A 71 -13.37 -15.74 3.74
CA THR A 71 -14.70 -15.21 4.08
C THR A 71 -15.30 -14.52 2.86
N THR A 72 -14.49 -13.71 2.18
CA THR A 72 -14.88 -12.88 1.03
C THR A 72 -15.04 -13.67 -0.27
N GLY A 73 -14.53 -14.91 -0.32
CA GLY A 73 -14.65 -15.82 -1.47
C GLY A 73 -14.09 -15.20 -2.76
N SER A 74 -14.95 -14.97 -3.75
CA SER A 74 -14.58 -14.34 -5.03
C SER A 74 -14.89 -12.84 -5.10
N THR A 75 -15.21 -12.20 -3.97
CA THR A 75 -15.65 -10.80 -3.89
C THR A 75 -14.78 -10.00 -2.92
N CYS A 76 -14.97 -8.69 -2.88
CA CYS A 76 -14.37 -7.82 -1.88
C CYS A 76 -15.47 -7.21 -1.00
N GLU A 77 -15.15 -6.92 0.25
CA GLU A 77 -16.02 -6.22 1.18
C GLU A 77 -15.65 -4.73 1.24
N ASN A 78 -16.65 -3.86 1.26
CA ASN A 78 -16.44 -2.42 1.36
C ASN A 78 -16.18 -2.05 2.84
N GLU A 79 -15.03 -1.45 3.13
CA GLU A 79 -14.65 -1.02 4.48
C GLU A 79 -14.76 0.51 4.69
N GLY A 80 -15.30 1.24 3.70
CA GLY A 80 -15.43 2.68 3.75
C GLY A 80 -14.14 3.41 3.34
N ASP A 81 -13.88 4.56 3.94
CA ASP A 81 -12.77 5.42 3.55
C ASP A 81 -11.43 4.95 4.14
N PHE A 82 -10.35 5.15 3.39
CA PHE A 82 -9.01 4.88 3.90
C PHE A 82 -8.61 5.94 4.93
N ASP A 83 -8.58 5.57 6.21
CA ASP A 83 -8.29 6.43 7.37
C ASP A 83 -6.80 6.72 7.63
#